data_AF-A0A833M0L0-F1
#
_entry.id   AF-A0A833M0L0-F1
#
_cell.length_a   1.000
_cell.length_b   1.000
_cell.length_c   1.000
_cell.angle_alpha   90.00
_cell.angle_beta   90.00
_cell.angle_gamma   90.00
#
_symmetry.space_group_name_H-M   'P 1'
#
loop_
_entity.id
_entity.type
_entity.pdbx_description
1 polymer ?
#
loop_
_entity_poly.entity_id
_entity_poly.type
_entity_poly.pdbx_seq_one_letter_code
_entity_poly.pdbx_strand_id
1 'polypeptide(L)'
;MKRFVLPASIALISLWTFQQAHYLPAVYFGKPVLTATIAAVLILSALLYRNKKIHPLIERYLDGSFLGRLSPIAGAIALLVLLPVRRMEEPPIGPGDSFHLIEFIPVFSEVYGYLSTPDELLALFVRSKVFLLLQNLTDAQNAIGLYSYFAGVVHLIAVFFFLKNRPDWKSGWLILFFTPVMALYAGYVESYSMARALLFVTIVLGWVSLNQPPGSARNRLVVATAAVAAIAVLHHLLAGLILPALAYMVWKISDGRVKAFLRRSTVAAVVGICILSVVYAGFYLSSQSSLVFADSHVGTDGMLPAGKLFSKDNLSKMAGLLFITPAFLITLLSKRLSGTKNDRDAAIRRFLWIATGPFLFHAFLWNAAIGMPADWDLFTFFAIPLSLLVYHDLSRVQIYSTVRAAVLPLLTVLPAILWLHWLNETTPATLENRQYISYVRTTVIPALKEDRRLSQLPLKRQKMYLRLRLFEEKAGYRMRQMPASGERQKAEQNLAQGMQIFHSGLLESDAAYERKIIEAQKYLFPVYQFLQRQNQ
;
A
#
# COMPACT_ATOMS: atom_id res chain seq x y z
N MET A 1 16.12 6.10 35.47
CA MET A 1 16.93 6.70 34.39
C MET A 1 17.44 5.71 33.34
N LYS A 2 17.97 4.51 33.68
CA LYS A 2 18.46 3.51 32.68
C LYS A 2 17.42 2.97 31.66
N ARG A 3 16.11 3.23 31.84
CA ARG A 3 15.01 2.76 30.96
C ARG A 3 14.76 3.62 29.71
N PHE A 4 15.34 4.83 29.65
CA PHE A 4 15.18 5.75 28.51
C PHE A 4 16.45 5.89 27.66
N VAL A 5 17.60 5.42 28.18
CA VAL A 5 18.88 5.49 27.47
C VAL A 5 18.86 4.58 26.24
N LEU A 6 18.38 3.33 26.36
CA LEU A 6 18.38 2.42 25.21
C LEU A 6 17.44 2.86 24.07
N PRO A 7 16.18 3.30 24.31
CA PRO A 7 15.35 3.87 23.24
C PRO A 7 15.90 5.18 22.67
N ALA A 8 16.48 6.05 23.50
CA ALA A 8 17.10 7.29 23.03
C ALA A 8 18.37 7.03 22.22
N SER A 9 19.20 6.06 22.65
CA SER A 9 20.40 5.61 21.93
C SER A 9 20.03 4.88 20.65
N ILE A 10 18.96 4.08 20.62
CA ILE A 10 18.44 3.47 19.39
C ILE A 10 17.86 4.56 18.49
N ALA A 11 17.11 5.54 19.01
CA ALA A 11 16.63 6.67 18.22
C ALA A 11 17.79 7.50 17.65
N LEU A 12 18.86 7.73 18.43
CA LEU A 12 20.07 8.46 18.01
C LEU A 12 20.95 7.67 17.03
N ILE A 13 21.15 6.37 17.24
CA ILE A 13 21.88 5.49 16.31
C ILE A 13 21.07 5.29 15.03
N SER A 14 19.75 5.22 15.14
CA SER A 14 18.86 5.21 13.98
C SER A 14 18.98 6.56 13.26
N LEU A 15 18.85 7.70 13.95
CA LEU A 15 19.05 9.07 13.40
C LEU A 15 20.41 9.21 12.68
N TRP A 16 21.45 8.57 13.21
CA TRP A 16 22.80 8.59 12.66
C TRP A 16 22.96 7.65 11.44
N THR A 17 22.39 6.45 11.47
CA THR A 17 22.29 5.56 10.29
C THR A 17 21.33 6.11 9.22
N PHE A 18 20.35 6.93 9.62
CA PHE A 18 19.38 7.65 8.78
C PHE A 18 20.00 8.75 7.91
N GLN A 19 21.12 9.36 8.32
CA GLN A 19 21.82 10.35 7.49
C GLN A 19 22.43 9.75 6.21
N GLN A 20 22.63 8.42 6.15
CA GLN A 20 23.21 7.77 4.97
C GLN A 20 22.18 7.33 3.91
N ALA A 21 20.88 7.38 4.20
CA ALA A 21 19.84 7.11 3.21
C ALA A 21 19.49 8.43 2.50
N HIS A 22 20.07 8.68 1.32
CA HIS A 22 20.01 9.97 0.61
C HIS A 22 18.60 10.60 0.40
N TYR A 23 17.51 9.87 0.63
CA TYR A 23 16.15 10.30 0.30
C TYR A 23 15.24 10.60 1.52
N LEU A 24 15.49 9.99 2.69
CA LEU A 24 14.64 10.20 3.89
C LEU A 24 14.91 11.49 4.69
N PRO A 25 16.15 12.04 4.74
CA PRO A 25 16.39 13.33 5.38
C PRO A 25 15.56 14.47 4.78
N ALA A 26 15.27 14.44 3.48
CA ALA A 26 14.36 15.39 2.84
C ALA A 26 12.90 15.21 3.29
N VAL A 27 12.44 13.96 3.44
CA VAL A 27 11.07 13.60 3.87
C VAL A 27 10.81 13.94 5.35
N TYR A 28 11.77 13.66 6.24
CA TYR A 28 11.57 13.78 7.69
C TYR A 28 12.22 15.02 8.33
N PHE A 29 13.25 15.60 7.71
CA PHE A 29 14.03 16.72 8.25
C PHE A 29 14.09 17.94 7.32
N GLY A 30 13.33 17.94 6.21
CA GLY A 30 13.48 18.90 5.11
C GLY A 30 13.02 20.33 5.36
N LYS A 31 12.31 20.67 6.45
CA LYS A 31 11.92 22.06 6.74
C LYS A 31 11.99 22.42 8.23
N PRO A 32 12.86 23.37 8.65
CA PRO A 32 12.95 23.87 10.03
C PRO A 32 11.60 24.37 10.59
N VAL A 33 10.76 24.95 9.74
CA VAL A 33 9.43 25.49 10.10
C VAL A 33 8.47 24.37 10.52
N LEU A 34 8.55 23.19 9.92
CA LEU A 34 7.72 22.04 10.24
C LEU A 34 8.11 21.47 11.60
N THR A 35 9.42 21.27 11.83
CA THR A 35 9.96 20.87 13.14
C THR A 35 9.59 21.86 14.24
N ALA A 36 9.66 23.16 13.96
CA ALA A 36 9.27 24.21 14.90
C ALA A 36 7.76 24.23 15.19
N THR A 37 6.91 24.05 14.17
CA THR A 37 5.45 24.02 14.33
C THR A 37 5.00 22.80 15.10
N ILE A 38 5.60 21.63 14.84
CA ILE A 38 5.33 20.40 15.57
C ILE A 38 5.78 20.52 17.04
N ALA A 39 6.99 21.06 17.28
CA ALA A 39 7.47 21.32 18.63
C ALA A 39 6.51 22.27 19.37
N ALA A 40 6.05 23.33 18.71
CA ALA A 40 5.09 24.28 19.29
C ALA A 40 3.74 23.61 19.62
N VAL A 41 3.17 22.80 18.73
CA VAL A 41 1.90 22.09 18.97
C VAL A 41 2.03 21.07 20.12
N LEU A 42 3.13 20.34 20.19
CA LEU A 42 3.39 19.39 21.28
C LEU A 42 3.59 20.11 22.62
N ILE A 43 4.30 21.24 22.62
CA ILE A 43 4.46 22.09 23.80
C ILE A 43 3.11 22.66 24.24
N LEU A 44 2.32 23.22 23.33
CA LEU A 44 0.98 23.73 23.63
C LEU A 44 0.05 22.63 24.15
N SER A 45 0.07 21.45 23.55
CA SER A 45 -0.74 20.31 23.99
C SER A 45 -0.33 19.84 25.39
N ALA A 46 0.97 19.79 25.68
CA ALA A 46 1.48 19.47 27.01
C ALA A 46 1.10 20.54 28.05
N LEU A 47 1.14 21.83 27.67
CA LEU A 47 0.74 22.95 28.53
C LEU A 47 -0.78 22.94 28.80
N LEU A 48 -1.60 22.67 27.79
CA LEU A 48 -3.06 22.54 27.92
C LEU A 48 -3.44 21.34 28.79
N TYR A 49 -2.76 20.20 28.63
CA TYR A 49 -3.00 19.00 29.45
C TYR A 49 -2.56 19.18 30.90
N ARG A 50 -1.56 20.03 31.17
CA ARG A 50 -1.09 20.37 32.52
C ARG A 50 -1.99 21.39 33.23
N ASN A 51 -2.87 22.07 32.50
CA ASN A 51 -3.80 23.04 33.06
C ASN A 51 -4.94 22.34 33.81
N LYS A 52 -4.86 22.35 35.14
CA LYS A 52 -5.82 21.69 36.05
C LYS A 52 -7.28 22.15 35.91
N LYS A 53 -7.55 23.30 35.27
CA LYS A 53 -8.93 23.77 35.00
C LYS A 53 -9.51 23.25 33.68
N ILE A 54 -8.67 23.05 32.67
CA ILE A 54 -9.09 22.67 31.31
C ILE A 54 -9.14 21.15 31.17
N HIS A 55 -8.19 20.45 31.79
CA HIS A 55 -8.07 18.98 31.76
C HIS A 55 -9.37 18.24 32.17
N PRO A 56 -10.07 18.62 33.26
CA PRO A 56 -11.33 17.96 33.64
C PRO A 56 -12.48 18.22 32.67
N LEU A 57 -12.53 19.40 32.03
CA LEU A 57 -13.57 19.74 31.04
C LEU A 57 -13.40 18.94 29.75
N ILE A 58 -12.15 18.79 29.29
CA ILE A 58 -11.81 17.98 28.11
C ILE A 58 -12.05 16.49 28.38
N GLU A 59 -11.65 15.97 29.55
CA GLU A 59 -11.95 14.58 29.93
C GLU A 59 -13.45 14.32 29.99
N ARG A 60 -14.24 15.21 30.61
CA ARG A 60 -15.70 15.01 30.74
C ARG A 60 -16.44 14.98 29.40
N TYR A 61 -15.92 15.67 28.38
CA TYR A 61 -16.54 15.72 27.05
C TYR A 61 -16.09 14.54 26.15
N LEU A 62 -14.83 14.10 26.27
CA LEU A 62 -14.22 13.06 25.45
C LEU A 62 -14.31 11.65 26.06
N ASP A 63 -14.32 11.51 27.38
CA ASP A 63 -14.40 10.23 28.09
C ASP A 63 -15.84 9.88 28.45
N GLY A 64 -16.50 9.19 27.52
CA GLY A 64 -17.73 8.43 27.81
C GLY A 64 -18.88 8.67 26.84
N SER A 65 -18.89 9.79 26.11
CA SER A 65 -19.92 10.08 25.13
C SER A 65 -19.70 9.29 23.82
N PHE A 66 -20.77 8.82 23.19
CA PHE A 66 -20.72 8.21 21.85
C PHE A 66 -20.04 9.15 20.84
N LEU A 67 -20.32 10.47 20.94
CA LEU A 67 -19.70 11.52 20.14
C LEU A 67 -18.18 11.61 20.35
N GLY A 68 -17.70 11.48 21.60
CA GLY A 68 -16.27 11.44 21.90
C GLY A 68 -15.55 10.28 21.20
N ARG A 69 -16.19 9.11 21.11
CA ARG A 69 -15.66 7.94 20.38
C ARG A 69 -15.69 8.08 18.86
N LEU A 70 -16.50 8.99 18.32
CA LEU A 70 -16.53 9.34 16.89
C LEU A 70 -15.50 10.40 16.52
N SER A 71 -14.99 11.20 17.47
CA SER A 71 -14.01 12.27 17.18
C SER A 71 -12.77 11.83 16.39
N PRO A 72 -12.19 10.62 16.59
CA PRO A 72 -11.06 10.16 15.78
C PRO A 72 -11.44 9.91 14.33
N ILE A 73 -12.70 9.55 14.04
CA ILE A 73 -13.19 9.37 12.67
C ILE A 73 -13.22 10.72 11.96
N ALA A 74 -13.75 11.75 12.62
CA ALA A 74 -13.76 13.11 12.07
C ALA A 74 -12.33 13.62 11.82
N GLY A 75 -11.42 13.43 12.79
CA GLY A 75 -10.01 13.80 12.63
C GLY A 75 -9.31 13.03 11.50
N ALA A 76 -9.59 11.74 11.35
CA ALA A 76 -9.08 10.93 10.25
C ALA A 76 -9.58 11.44 8.89
N ILE A 77 -10.90 11.64 8.74
CA ILE A 77 -11.49 12.17 7.51
C ILE A 77 -10.89 13.54 7.18
N ALA A 78 -10.77 14.43 8.16
CA ALA A 78 -10.14 15.73 7.98
C ALA A 78 -8.70 15.61 7.46
N LEU A 79 -7.86 14.75 8.05
CA LEU A 79 -6.49 14.55 7.57
C LEU A 79 -6.45 14.00 6.14
N LEU A 80 -7.28 13.01 5.81
CA LEU A 80 -7.29 12.40 4.48
C LEU A 80 -7.77 13.38 3.39
N VAL A 81 -8.72 14.26 3.71
CA VAL A 81 -9.30 15.23 2.77
C VAL A 81 -8.45 16.50 2.67
N LEU A 82 -7.86 16.97 3.76
CA LEU A 82 -7.04 18.19 3.77
C LEU A 82 -5.61 17.94 3.26
N LEU A 83 -5.09 16.73 3.40
CA LEU A 83 -3.77 16.33 2.93
C LEU A 83 -3.86 15.18 1.90
N PRO A 84 -4.54 15.38 0.77
CA PRO A 84 -4.60 14.38 -0.28
C PRO A 84 -3.21 14.16 -0.87
N VAL A 85 -2.90 12.95 -1.32
CA VAL A 85 -1.68 12.72 -2.10
C VAL A 85 -1.77 13.51 -3.41
N ARG A 86 -0.77 14.35 -3.65
CA ARG A 86 -0.65 15.18 -4.87
C ARG A 86 0.63 14.90 -5.63
N ARG A 87 1.68 14.48 -4.93
CA ARG A 87 2.99 14.18 -5.51
C ARG A 87 2.86 13.08 -6.55
N MET A 88 3.30 13.38 -7.77
CA MET A 88 3.31 12.46 -8.90
C MET A 88 4.68 12.57 -9.56
N GLU A 89 5.63 11.83 -9.01
CA GLU A 89 7.01 11.76 -9.51
C GLU A 89 7.31 10.33 -9.92
N GLU A 90 8.32 10.14 -10.76
CA GLU A 90 8.74 8.81 -11.19
C GLU A 90 9.61 8.14 -10.10
N PRO A 91 9.64 6.80 -10.02
CA PRO A 91 10.62 6.09 -9.19
C PRO A 91 12.05 6.48 -9.56
N PRO A 92 12.99 6.52 -8.59
CA PRO A 92 12.84 6.11 -7.19
C PRO A 92 12.37 7.22 -6.25
N ILE A 93 12.17 8.45 -6.75
CA ILE A 93 11.87 9.64 -5.93
C ILE A 93 10.38 9.70 -5.58
N GLY A 94 9.53 9.36 -6.54
CA GLY A 94 8.08 9.36 -6.38
C GLY A 94 7.56 8.27 -5.45
N PRO A 95 6.34 8.44 -4.92
CA PRO A 95 5.74 7.47 -4.03
C PRO A 95 5.06 6.35 -4.84
N GLY A 96 5.73 5.21 -4.92
CA GLY A 96 5.23 4.03 -5.65
C GLY A 96 5.20 4.20 -7.17
N ASP A 97 4.37 3.38 -7.79
CA ASP A 97 3.98 3.37 -9.19
C ASP A 97 2.75 4.25 -9.47
N SER A 98 2.35 5.12 -8.54
CA SER A 98 1.15 5.94 -8.66
C SER A 98 1.09 6.73 -9.96
N PHE A 99 2.23 7.29 -10.40
CA PHE A 99 2.30 8.00 -11.67
C PHE A 99 2.08 7.07 -12.88
N HIS A 100 2.68 5.88 -12.85
CA HIS A 100 2.50 4.86 -13.89
C HIS A 100 1.03 4.41 -13.96
N LEU A 101 0.37 4.18 -12.82
CA LEU A 101 -1.05 3.82 -12.79
C LEU A 101 -1.96 4.94 -13.30
N ILE A 102 -1.65 6.20 -12.99
CA ILE A 102 -2.40 7.37 -13.50
C ILE A 102 -2.20 7.54 -15.01
N GLU A 103 -1.06 7.14 -15.56
CA GLU A 103 -0.81 7.12 -17.01
C GLU A 103 -1.57 5.97 -17.70
N PHE A 104 -1.54 4.76 -17.14
CA PHE A 104 -2.02 3.56 -17.80
C PHE A 104 -3.52 3.33 -17.63
N ILE A 105 -4.08 3.57 -16.43
CA ILE A 105 -5.50 3.31 -16.17
C ILE A 105 -6.40 4.05 -17.17
N PRO A 106 -6.24 5.36 -17.45
CA PRO A 106 -7.07 6.07 -18.41
C PRO A 106 -7.05 5.44 -19.81
N VAL A 107 -5.85 5.13 -20.30
CA VAL A 107 -5.64 4.60 -21.66
C VAL A 107 -6.31 3.24 -21.80
N PHE A 108 -6.04 2.31 -20.90
CA PHE A 108 -6.63 0.98 -20.95
C PHE A 108 -8.13 1.00 -20.66
N SER A 109 -8.60 1.91 -19.80
CA SER A 109 -10.03 2.06 -19.50
C SER A 109 -10.82 2.57 -20.70
N GLU A 110 -10.32 3.57 -21.41
CA GLU A 110 -11.02 4.10 -22.58
C GLU A 110 -10.97 3.17 -23.80
N VAL A 111 -9.89 2.39 -23.93
CA VAL A 111 -9.69 1.49 -25.08
C VAL A 111 -10.35 0.12 -24.87
N TYR A 112 -10.21 -0.50 -23.69
CA TYR A 112 -10.73 -1.84 -23.40
C TYR A 112 -11.83 -1.89 -22.35
N GLY A 113 -12.13 -0.75 -21.71
CA GLY A 113 -13.08 -0.67 -20.61
C GLY A 113 -12.46 -0.90 -19.23
N TYR A 114 -11.25 -1.46 -19.13
CA TYR A 114 -10.49 -1.59 -17.89
C TYR A 114 -9.03 -2.01 -18.09
N LEU A 115 -8.18 -1.66 -17.11
CA LEU A 115 -6.88 -2.27 -16.91
C LEU A 115 -7.02 -3.51 -16.01
N SER A 116 -6.31 -4.60 -16.33
CA SER A 116 -6.27 -5.81 -15.50
C SER A 116 -4.89 -6.44 -15.52
N THR A 117 -4.45 -6.90 -14.35
CA THR A 117 -3.31 -7.80 -14.16
C THR A 117 -3.76 -9.00 -13.31
N PRO A 118 -3.08 -10.16 -13.38
CA PRO A 118 -3.44 -11.33 -12.59
C PRO A 118 -3.37 -11.10 -11.08
N ASP A 119 -2.56 -10.14 -10.63
CA ASP A 119 -2.21 -9.95 -9.23
C ASP A 119 -3.21 -9.06 -8.47
N GLU A 120 -3.94 -8.20 -9.17
CA GLU A 120 -4.75 -7.11 -8.58
C GLU A 120 -6.03 -6.81 -9.37
N LEU A 121 -6.65 -7.89 -9.87
CA LEU A 121 -7.84 -7.90 -10.72
C LEU A 121 -8.91 -6.87 -10.33
N LEU A 122 -9.44 -6.97 -9.10
CA LEU A 122 -10.54 -6.11 -8.67
C LEU A 122 -10.09 -4.67 -8.41
N ALA A 123 -8.87 -4.45 -7.93
CA ALA A 123 -8.38 -3.10 -7.65
C ALA A 123 -8.31 -2.28 -8.95
N LEU A 124 -7.67 -2.84 -9.99
CA LEU A 124 -7.55 -2.16 -11.28
C LEU A 124 -8.88 -2.06 -12.02
N PHE A 125 -9.72 -3.10 -11.95
CA PHE A 125 -11.05 -3.05 -12.53
C PHE A 125 -11.91 -1.93 -11.92
N VAL A 126 -12.01 -1.87 -10.59
CA VAL A 126 -12.83 -0.84 -9.93
C VAL A 126 -12.27 0.54 -10.20
N ARG A 127 -10.95 0.75 -10.10
CA ARG A 127 -10.32 2.03 -10.44
C ARG A 127 -10.63 2.46 -11.88
N SER A 128 -10.58 1.54 -12.84
CA SER A 128 -10.93 1.79 -14.23
C SER A 128 -12.38 2.23 -14.39
N LYS A 129 -13.32 1.55 -13.72
CA LYS A 129 -14.75 1.91 -13.79
C LYS A 129 -15.05 3.24 -13.11
N VAL A 130 -14.41 3.53 -11.98
CA VAL A 130 -14.53 4.83 -11.30
C VAL A 130 -13.95 5.94 -12.18
N PHE A 131 -12.82 5.70 -12.86
CA PHE A 131 -12.26 6.64 -13.82
C PHE A 131 -13.26 6.93 -14.95
N LEU A 132 -13.78 5.91 -15.64
CA LEU A 132 -14.75 6.10 -16.73
C LEU A 132 -16.01 6.85 -16.29
N LEU A 133 -16.46 6.64 -15.05
CA LEU A 133 -17.61 7.34 -14.48
C LEU A 133 -17.33 8.83 -14.22
N LEU A 134 -16.10 9.18 -13.82
CA LEU A 134 -15.75 10.50 -13.29
C LEU A 134 -14.83 11.33 -14.20
N GLN A 135 -14.31 10.77 -15.30
CA GLN A 135 -13.35 11.42 -16.19
C GLN A 135 -13.82 12.76 -16.78
N ASN A 136 -15.13 13.00 -16.84
CA ASN A 136 -15.72 14.25 -17.30
C ASN A 136 -15.91 15.29 -16.18
N LEU A 137 -15.77 14.89 -14.92
CA LEU A 137 -16.02 15.73 -13.74
C LEU A 137 -14.73 16.15 -13.02
N THR A 138 -13.65 15.39 -13.16
CA THR A 138 -12.38 15.66 -12.48
C THR A 138 -11.19 15.09 -13.27
N ASP A 139 -9.98 15.48 -12.87
CA ASP A 139 -8.75 14.88 -13.38
C ASP A 139 -8.61 13.38 -13.05
N ALA A 140 -7.71 12.70 -13.79
CA ALA A 140 -7.49 11.27 -13.65
C ALA A 140 -7.02 10.89 -12.23
N GLN A 141 -6.15 11.70 -11.61
CA GLN A 141 -5.63 11.46 -10.27
C GLN A 141 -6.77 11.37 -9.24
N ASN A 142 -7.67 12.35 -9.21
CA ASN A 142 -8.76 12.41 -8.24
C ASN A 142 -9.82 11.33 -8.53
N ALA A 143 -10.15 11.10 -9.81
CA ALA A 143 -11.09 10.05 -10.20
C ALA A 143 -10.60 8.68 -9.74
N ILE A 144 -9.36 8.33 -10.09
CA ILE A 144 -8.77 7.04 -9.73
C ILE A 144 -8.55 6.98 -8.21
N GLY A 145 -8.07 8.06 -7.59
CA GLY A 145 -7.79 8.17 -6.16
C GLY A 145 -9.01 7.99 -5.25
N LEU A 146 -10.23 8.24 -5.75
CA LEU A 146 -11.47 8.06 -4.99
C LEU A 146 -11.61 6.67 -4.37
N TYR A 147 -11.12 5.65 -5.07
CA TYR A 147 -11.14 4.27 -4.60
C TYR A 147 -10.35 4.07 -3.30
N SER A 148 -9.25 4.81 -3.11
CA SER A 148 -8.45 4.76 -1.90
C SER A 148 -9.14 5.40 -0.69
N TYR A 149 -9.92 6.46 -0.91
CA TYR A 149 -10.77 7.01 0.14
C TYR A 149 -11.83 6.01 0.59
N PHE A 150 -12.44 5.28 -0.36
CA PHE A 150 -13.41 4.23 -0.04
C PHE A 150 -12.75 3.09 0.78
N ALA A 151 -11.55 2.66 0.41
CA ALA A 151 -10.77 1.73 1.23
C ALA A 151 -10.49 2.28 2.64
N GLY A 152 -10.21 3.59 2.75
CA GLY A 152 -10.07 4.29 4.02
C GLY A 152 -11.33 4.22 4.89
N VAL A 153 -12.51 4.42 4.30
CA VAL A 153 -13.80 4.29 4.98
C VAL A 153 -14.01 2.87 5.50
N VAL A 154 -13.72 1.84 4.68
CA VAL A 154 -13.80 0.43 5.10
C VAL A 154 -12.90 0.18 6.31
N HIS A 155 -11.66 0.67 6.28
CA HIS A 155 -10.72 0.52 7.40
C HIS A 155 -11.16 1.29 8.64
N LEU A 156 -11.64 2.53 8.49
CA LEU A 156 -12.18 3.36 9.59
C LEU A 156 -13.34 2.66 10.31
N ILE A 157 -14.28 2.13 9.53
CA ILE A 157 -15.43 1.37 10.06
C ILE A 157 -14.94 0.16 10.86
N ALA A 158 -13.97 -0.60 10.32
CA ALA A 158 -13.40 -1.76 10.98
C ALA A 158 -12.73 -1.40 12.32
N VAL A 159 -11.90 -0.35 12.34
CA VAL A 159 -11.24 0.15 13.56
C VAL A 159 -12.27 0.62 14.58
N PHE A 160 -13.27 1.39 14.16
CA PHE A 160 -14.33 1.86 15.05
C PHE A 160 -15.08 0.71 15.71
N PHE A 161 -15.58 -0.26 14.93
CA PHE A 161 -16.32 -1.40 15.48
C PHE A 161 -15.46 -2.29 16.37
N PHE A 162 -14.15 -2.40 16.08
CA PHE A 162 -13.22 -3.15 16.92
C PHE A 162 -12.95 -2.49 18.28
N LEU A 163 -12.92 -1.15 18.32
CA LEU A 163 -12.56 -0.36 19.50
C LEU A 163 -13.76 0.19 20.29
N LYS A 164 -14.97 0.26 19.71
CA LYS A 164 -16.12 0.99 20.29
C LYS A 164 -16.47 0.59 21.73
N ASN A 165 -16.24 -0.66 22.11
CA ASN A 165 -16.55 -1.20 23.44
C ASN A 165 -15.30 -1.45 24.29
N ARG A 166 -14.13 -1.00 23.84
CA ARG A 166 -12.86 -1.20 24.55
C ARG A 166 -12.49 0.02 25.40
N PRO A 167 -11.92 -0.17 26.60
CA PRO A 167 -11.55 0.93 27.49
C PRO A 167 -10.36 1.74 26.96
N ASP A 168 -9.46 1.11 26.22
CA ASP A 168 -8.23 1.69 25.67
C ASP A 168 -8.38 2.18 24.22
N TRP A 169 -9.62 2.51 23.81
CA TRP A 169 -9.98 2.90 22.45
C TRP A 169 -9.12 4.06 21.89
N LYS A 170 -8.75 5.05 22.71
CA LYS A 170 -7.88 6.16 22.29
C LYS A 170 -6.53 5.67 21.78
N SER A 171 -5.86 4.80 22.55
CA SER A 171 -4.59 4.19 22.15
C SER A 171 -4.76 3.26 20.95
N GLY A 172 -5.91 2.56 20.88
CA GLY A 172 -6.27 1.77 19.71
C GLY A 172 -6.28 2.59 18.42
N TRP A 173 -6.92 3.76 18.40
CA TRP A 173 -6.95 4.62 17.21
C TRP A 173 -5.56 5.06 16.75
N LEU A 174 -4.71 5.45 17.69
CA LEU A 174 -3.34 5.87 17.40
C LEU A 174 -2.53 4.75 16.73
N ILE A 175 -2.66 3.52 17.22
CA ILE A 175 -1.88 2.36 16.74
C ILE A 175 -2.45 1.76 15.45
N LEU A 176 -3.78 1.68 15.35
CA LEU A 176 -4.47 0.93 14.29
C LEU A 176 -4.80 1.80 13.07
N PHE A 177 -4.89 3.12 13.23
CA PHE A 177 -5.25 4.02 12.12
C PHE A 177 -4.22 5.13 11.88
N PHE A 178 -3.91 5.96 12.88
CA PHE A 178 -3.06 7.15 12.71
C PHE A 178 -1.56 6.83 12.61
N THR A 179 -1.19 6.01 11.63
CA THR A 179 0.20 5.63 11.33
C THR A 179 0.56 6.15 9.93
N PRO A 180 1.86 6.24 9.54
CA PRO A 180 2.26 6.65 8.19
C PRO A 180 1.49 5.95 7.07
N VAL A 181 1.12 4.69 7.29
CA VAL A 181 0.41 3.90 6.28
C VAL A 181 -1.03 4.38 6.03
N MET A 182 -1.57 5.29 6.85
CA MET A 182 -2.85 5.94 6.54
C MET A 182 -2.82 6.75 5.23
N ALA A 183 -1.63 7.13 4.75
CA ALA A 183 -1.46 7.78 3.47
C ALA A 183 -2.05 7.00 2.29
N LEU A 184 -2.10 5.66 2.37
CA LEU A 184 -2.74 4.83 1.35
C LEU A 184 -4.22 5.12 1.17
N TYR A 185 -4.86 5.81 2.12
CA TYR A 185 -6.26 6.17 2.10
C TYR A 185 -6.51 7.64 1.73
N ALA A 186 -5.45 8.43 1.51
CA ALA A 186 -5.53 9.87 1.21
C ALA A 186 -5.51 10.13 -0.30
N GLY A 187 -6.27 9.37 -1.09
CA GLY A 187 -6.26 9.50 -2.55
C GLY A 187 -5.03 8.91 -3.25
N TYR A 188 -4.18 8.17 -2.54
CA TYR A 188 -3.00 7.50 -3.08
C TYR A 188 -3.37 6.47 -4.16
N VAL A 189 -2.75 6.54 -5.34
CA VAL A 189 -3.16 5.76 -6.52
C VAL A 189 -2.31 4.49 -6.62
N GLU A 190 -2.57 3.53 -5.73
CA GLU A 190 -1.92 2.21 -5.74
C GLU A 190 -2.91 1.09 -5.51
N SER A 191 -2.60 -0.09 -6.00
CA SER A 191 -3.52 -1.23 -5.93
C SER A 191 -3.64 -1.86 -4.54
N TYR A 192 -2.87 -1.38 -3.56
CA TYR A 192 -2.78 -1.98 -2.22
C TYR A 192 -3.82 -1.50 -1.20
N SER A 193 -4.50 -0.38 -1.45
CA SER A 193 -5.32 0.31 -0.44
C SER A 193 -6.48 -0.55 0.08
N MET A 194 -7.31 -1.10 -0.81
CA MET A 194 -8.42 -1.97 -0.43
C MET A 194 -7.96 -3.34 0.08
N ALA A 195 -6.94 -3.93 -0.54
CA ALA A 195 -6.38 -5.20 -0.09
C ALA A 195 -5.92 -5.12 1.38
N ARG A 196 -5.26 -4.02 1.76
CA ARG A 196 -4.90 -3.74 3.16
C ARG A 196 -6.12 -3.56 4.06
N ALA A 197 -7.11 -2.77 3.66
CA ALA A 197 -8.31 -2.56 4.47
C ALA A 197 -9.03 -3.89 4.76
N LEU A 198 -9.19 -4.74 3.74
CA LEU A 198 -9.81 -6.05 3.86
C LEU A 198 -8.94 -7.06 4.63
N LEU A 199 -7.61 -6.98 4.50
CA LEU A 199 -6.70 -7.78 5.32
C LEU A 199 -6.82 -7.41 6.81
N PHE A 200 -6.92 -6.12 7.14
CA PHE A 200 -7.21 -5.67 8.51
C PHE A 200 -8.55 -6.26 9.01
N VAL A 201 -9.62 -6.14 8.22
CA VAL A 201 -10.93 -6.73 8.55
C VAL A 201 -10.82 -8.24 8.76
N THR A 202 -10.08 -8.95 7.90
CA THR A 202 -9.84 -10.39 8.02
C THR A 202 -9.19 -10.75 9.35
N ILE A 203 -8.14 -10.03 9.76
CA ILE A 203 -7.42 -10.30 11.01
C ILE A 203 -8.31 -9.94 12.22
N VAL A 204 -9.08 -8.84 12.15
CA VAL A 204 -10.05 -8.47 13.20
C VAL A 204 -11.15 -9.52 13.34
N LEU A 205 -11.73 -10.00 12.23
CA LEU A 205 -12.72 -11.08 12.27
C LEU A 205 -12.12 -12.36 12.83
N GLY A 206 -10.85 -12.67 12.52
CA GLY A 206 -10.15 -13.80 13.08
C GLY A 206 -9.94 -13.69 14.59
N TRP A 207 -9.55 -12.50 15.08
CA TRP A 207 -9.50 -12.19 16.50
C TRP A 207 -10.87 -12.40 17.16
N VAL A 208 -11.92 -11.79 16.61
CA VAL A 208 -13.28 -11.91 17.16
C VAL A 208 -13.75 -13.37 17.16
N SER A 209 -13.42 -14.14 16.13
CA SER A 209 -13.75 -15.57 16.04
C SER A 209 -13.11 -16.40 17.16
N LEU A 210 -11.87 -16.08 17.56
CA LEU A 210 -11.18 -16.73 18.68
C LEU A 210 -11.79 -16.37 20.04
N ASN A 211 -12.40 -15.20 20.16
CA ASN A 211 -13.10 -14.76 21.38
C ASN A 211 -14.56 -15.19 21.44
N GLN A 212 -15.16 -15.56 20.31
CA GLN A 212 -16.56 -15.96 20.26
C GLN A 212 -16.75 -17.33 20.93
N PRO A 213 -17.76 -17.50 21.81
CA PRO A 213 -18.12 -18.81 22.35
C PRO A 213 -18.47 -19.83 21.25
N PRO A 214 -18.29 -21.14 21.51
CA PRO A 214 -18.75 -22.19 20.59
C PRO A 214 -20.23 -22.03 20.23
N GLY A 215 -20.53 -22.04 18.93
CA GLY A 215 -21.90 -21.91 18.44
C GLY A 215 -21.99 -21.52 16.97
N SER A 216 -23.22 -21.31 16.48
CA SER A 216 -23.50 -20.94 15.09
C SER A 216 -22.88 -19.60 14.70
N ALA A 217 -22.87 -18.62 15.61
CA ALA A 217 -22.25 -17.32 15.40
C ALA A 217 -20.75 -17.43 15.10
N ARG A 218 -20.02 -18.27 15.84
CA ARG A 218 -18.59 -18.51 15.61
C ARG A 218 -18.33 -19.14 14.23
N ASN A 219 -19.17 -20.08 13.81
CA ASN A 219 -19.04 -20.69 12.48
C ASN A 219 -19.33 -19.68 11.36
N ARG A 220 -20.33 -18.80 11.52
CA ARG A 220 -20.59 -17.71 10.57
C ARG A 220 -19.41 -16.75 10.47
N LEU A 221 -18.74 -16.43 11.58
CA LEU A 221 -17.53 -15.60 11.56
C LEU A 221 -16.36 -16.26 10.84
N VAL A 222 -16.17 -17.58 10.96
CA VAL A 222 -15.16 -18.31 10.17
C VAL A 222 -15.43 -18.18 8.67
N VAL A 223 -16.69 -18.34 8.26
CA VAL A 223 -17.11 -18.18 6.86
C VAL A 223 -16.92 -16.74 6.38
N ALA A 224 -17.34 -15.76 7.17
CA ALA A 224 -17.16 -14.34 6.85
C ALA A 224 -15.68 -13.97 6.74
N THR A 225 -14.84 -14.46 7.65
CA THR A 225 -13.37 -14.28 7.59
C THR A 225 -12.81 -14.83 6.28
N ALA A 226 -13.23 -16.03 5.86
CA ALA A 226 -12.77 -16.64 4.61
C ALA A 226 -13.23 -15.86 3.37
N ALA A 227 -14.48 -15.39 3.36
CA ALA A 227 -15.02 -14.59 2.27
C ALA A 227 -14.27 -13.25 2.12
N VAL A 228 -14.06 -12.53 3.23
CA VAL A 228 -13.32 -11.26 3.22
C VAL A 228 -11.86 -11.48 2.81
N ALA A 229 -11.22 -12.56 3.26
CA ALA A 229 -9.86 -12.92 2.84
C ALA A 229 -9.78 -13.18 1.33
N ALA A 230 -10.74 -13.91 0.77
CA ALA A 230 -10.81 -14.15 -0.68
C ALA A 230 -11.00 -12.84 -1.46
N ILE A 231 -11.87 -11.95 -1.00
CA ILE A 231 -12.03 -10.62 -1.62
C ILE A 231 -10.74 -9.81 -1.49
N ALA A 232 -10.01 -9.88 -0.37
CA ALA A 232 -8.72 -9.22 -0.21
C ALA A 232 -7.69 -9.72 -1.24
N VAL A 233 -7.64 -11.04 -1.48
CA VAL A 233 -6.76 -11.67 -2.50
C VAL A 233 -7.09 -11.18 -3.90
N LEU A 234 -8.38 -10.99 -4.23
CA LEU A 234 -8.79 -10.46 -5.53
C LEU A 234 -8.39 -8.99 -5.75
N HIS A 235 -8.16 -8.25 -4.67
CA HIS A 235 -7.63 -6.88 -4.74
C HIS A 235 -6.11 -6.89 -4.81
N HIS A 236 -5.45 -7.81 -4.11
CA HIS A 236 -4.02 -8.06 -4.29
C HIS A 236 -3.62 -9.47 -3.79
N LEU A 237 -2.96 -10.27 -4.63
CA LEU A 237 -2.56 -11.66 -4.32
C LEU A 237 -1.77 -11.80 -3.03
N LEU A 238 -0.95 -10.80 -2.68
CA LEU A 238 -0.16 -10.80 -1.45
C LEU A 238 -1.00 -11.02 -0.18
N ALA A 239 -2.28 -10.61 -0.18
CA ALA A 239 -3.18 -10.86 0.95
C ALA A 239 -3.32 -12.37 1.27
N GLY A 240 -3.07 -13.25 0.30
CA GLY A 240 -3.09 -14.71 0.46
C GLY A 240 -2.06 -15.25 1.45
N LEU A 241 -1.01 -14.48 1.77
CA LEU A 241 -0.03 -14.83 2.81
C LEU A 241 -0.63 -14.95 4.22
N ILE A 242 -1.88 -14.52 4.43
CA ILE A 242 -2.61 -14.70 5.70
C ILE A 242 -3.03 -16.16 5.96
N LEU A 243 -2.99 -17.03 4.95
CA LEU A 243 -3.52 -18.40 5.01
C LEU A 243 -3.01 -19.23 6.21
N PRO A 244 -1.71 -19.22 6.59
CA PRO A 244 -1.25 -19.96 7.78
C PRO A 244 -1.93 -19.51 9.07
N ALA A 245 -2.22 -18.21 9.21
CA ALA A 245 -2.91 -17.67 10.38
C ALA A 245 -4.38 -18.10 10.40
N LEU A 246 -5.05 -18.12 9.25
CA LEU A 246 -6.42 -18.62 9.13
C LEU A 246 -6.52 -20.11 9.46
N ALA A 247 -5.56 -20.93 8.99
CA ALA A 247 -5.49 -22.35 9.34
C ALA A 247 -5.31 -22.55 10.85
N TYR A 248 -4.40 -21.78 11.47
CA TYR A 248 -4.21 -21.78 12.92
C TYR A 248 -5.50 -21.39 13.67
N MET A 249 -6.19 -20.33 13.22
CA MET A 249 -7.44 -19.88 13.81
C MET A 249 -8.49 -21.00 13.79
N VAL A 250 -8.70 -21.65 12.65
CA VAL A 250 -9.68 -22.74 12.51
C VAL A 250 -9.28 -23.95 13.37
N TRP A 251 -7.99 -24.27 13.46
CA TRP A 251 -7.47 -25.31 14.34
C TRP A 251 -7.80 -25.04 15.80
N LYS A 252 -7.54 -23.80 16.27
CA LYS A 252 -7.85 -23.39 17.64
C LYS A 252 -9.35 -23.37 17.95
N ILE A 253 -10.17 -22.87 17.03
CA ILE A 253 -11.64 -22.92 17.14
C ILE A 253 -12.19 -24.35 17.19
N SER A 254 -11.42 -25.31 16.67
CA SER A 254 -11.79 -26.73 16.65
C SER A 254 -11.32 -27.50 17.87
N ASP A 255 -10.73 -26.82 18.86
CA ASP A 255 -10.19 -27.41 20.09
C ASP A 255 -9.20 -28.55 19.81
N GLY A 256 -8.43 -28.44 18.71
CA GLY A 256 -7.50 -29.48 18.28
C GLY A 256 -8.13 -30.76 17.71
N ARG A 257 -9.46 -30.79 17.49
CA ARG A 257 -10.15 -31.96 16.93
C ARG A 257 -10.08 -31.96 15.41
N VAL A 258 -9.40 -32.96 14.84
CA VAL A 258 -9.17 -33.11 13.39
C VAL A 258 -10.47 -33.06 12.57
N LYS A 259 -11.49 -33.86 12.94
CA LYS A 259 -12.78 -33.89 12.20
C LYS A 259 -13.47 -32.52 12.17
N ALA A 260 -13.40 -31.77 13.26
CA ALA A 260 -14.01 -30.44 13.36
C ALA A 260 -13.20 -29.38 12.60
N PHE A 261 -11.87 -29.50 12.62
CA PHE A 261 -10.97 -28.69 11.81
C PHE A 261 -11.25 -28.89 10.31
N LEU A 262 -11.22 -30.14 9.84
CA LEU A 262 -11.47 -30.46 8.43
C LEU A 262 -12.82 -29.92 7.97
N ARG A 263 -13.90 -30.17 8.72
CA ARG A 263 -15.24 -29.65 8.38
C ARG A 263 -15.24 -28.13 8.21
N ARG A 264 -14.67 -27.38 9.15
CA ARG A 264 -14.66 -25.91 9.10
C ARG A 264 -13.75 -25.39 7.99
N SER A 265 -12.57 -25.98 7.83
CA SER A 265 -11.61 -25.64 6.79
C SER A 265 -12.18 -25.91 5.40
N THR A 266 -12.87 -27.04 5.19
CA THR A 266 -13.54 -27.34 3.91
C THR A 266 -14.61 -26.30 3.60
N VAL A 267 -15.48 -25.96 4.55
CA VAL A 267 -16.51 -24.92 4.31
C VAL A 267 -15.88 -23.57 4.00
N ALA A 268 -14.85 -23.16 4.75
CA ALA A 268 -14.11 -21.93 4.48
C ALA A 268 -13.42 -21.94 3.12
N ALA A 269 -12.79 -23.05 2.74
CA ALA A 269 -12.10 -23.23 1.47
C ALA A 269 -13.08 -23.20 0.30
N VAL A 270 -14.22 -23.89 0.38
CA VAL A 270 -15.26 -23.86 -0.66
C VAL A 270 -15.75 -22.43 -0.88
N VAL A 271 -16.05 -21.69 0.19
CA VAL A 271 -16.50 -20.29 0.07
C VAL A 271 -15.44 -19.42 -0.59
N GLY A 272 -14.18 -19.53 -0.14
CA GLY A 272 -13.07 -18.78 -0.73
C GLY A 272 -12.86 -19.12 -2.21
N ILE A 273 -12.80 -20.42 -2.55
CA ILE A 273 -12.64 -20.90 -3.92
C ILE A 273 -13.80 -20.44 -4.80
N CYS A 274 -15.05 -20.50 -4.34
CA CYS A 274 -16.20 -20.02 -5.11
C CYS A 274 -16.06 -18.52 -5.45
N ILE A 275 -15.71 -17.68 -4.47
CA ILE A 275 -15.51 -16.24 -4.69
C ILE A 275 -14.38 -15.99 -5.68
N LEU A 276 -13.22 -16.61 -5.46
CA LEU A 276 -12.06 -16.48 -6.35
C LEU A 276 -12.40 -16.95 -7.77
N SER A 277 -12.99 -18.13 -7.89
CA SER A 277 -13.30 -18.76 -9.19
C SER A 277 -14.31 -17.96 -9.98
N VAL A 278 -15.36 -17.43 -9.35
CA VAL A 278 -16.36 -16.59 -10.05
C VAL A 278 -15.70 -15.36 -10.65
N VAL A 279 -14.82 -14.69 -9.89
CA VAL A 279 -14.16 -13.47 -10.37
C VAL A 279 -13.11 -13.82 -11.42
N TYR A 280 -12.19 -14.75 -11.15
CA TYR A 280 -11.18 -15.16 -12.13
C TYR A 280 -11.81 -15.71 -13.41
N ALA A 281 -12.88 -16.50 -13.34
CA ALA A 281 -13.60 -16.98 -14.52
C ALA A 281 -14.26 -15.83 -15.28
N GLY A 282 -14.86 -14.85 -14.59
CA GLY A 282 -15.43 -13.66 -15.23
C GLY A 282 -14.39 -12.86 -16.03
N PHE A 283 -13.18 -12.69 -15.50
CA PHE A 283 -12.08 -12.05 -16.23
C PHE A 283 -11.52 -12.97 -17.32
N TYR A 284 -11.30 -14.25 -17.05
CA TYR A 284 -10.76 -15.18 -18.05
C TYR A 284 -11.68 -15.33 -19.27
N LEU A 285 -12.99 -15.35 -19.06
CA LEU A 285 -14.00 -15.46 -20.12
C LEU A 285 -14.33 -14.11 -20.79
N SER A 286 -13.85 -12.99 -20.25
CA SER A 286 -14.01 -11.68 -20.89
C SER A 286 -13.09 -11.58 -22.10
N SER A 287 -13.65 -11.21 -23.25
CA SER A 287 -12.94 -11.04 -24.52
C SER A 287 -11.83 -9.96 -24.47
N GLN A 288 -11.78 -9.16 -23.40
CA GLN A 288 -10.84 -8.06 -23.21
C GLN A 288 -9.71 -8.38 -22.21
N SER A 289 -9.77 -9.51 -21.51
CA SER A 289 -8.71 -9.95 -20.60
C SER A 289 -8.15 -11.30 -20.99
N SER A 290 -7.20 -11.29 -21.92
CA SER A 290 -6.13 -12.30 -21.88
C SER A 290 -5.35 -12.05 -20.59
N LEU A 291 -5.75 -12.73 -19.51
CA LEU A 291 -4.92 -12.83 -18.32
C LEU A 291 -3.67 -13.60 -18.71
N VAL A 292 -2.56 -12.90 -18.80
CA VAL A 292 -1.26 -13.50 -19.10
C VAL A 292 -0.59 -13.73 -17.76
N PHE A 293 -0.52 -14.98 -17.31
CA PHE A 293 0.11 -15.32 -16.03
C PHE A 293 1.60 -14.94 -15.96
N ALA A 294 2.27 -14.85 -17.11
CA ALA A 294 3.64 -14.35 -17.19
C ALA A 294 3.76 -12.85 -16.81
N ASP A 295 2.66 -12.09 -16.80
CA ASP A 295 2.61 -10.72 -16.30
C ASP A 295 2.44 -10.64 -14.77
N SER A 296 2.36 -11.79 -14.08
CA SER A 296 2.31 -11.83 -12.61
C SER A 296 3.69 -11.58 -12.02
N HIS A 297 3.75 -10.76 -10.97
CA HIS A 297 4.95 -10.54 -10.16
C HIS A 297 5.49 -11.82 -9.50
N VAL A 298 4.67 -12.87 -9.40
CA VAL A 298 5.11 -14.21 -8.95
C VAL A 298 5.95 -14.92 -10.02
N GLY A 299 5.74 -14.59 -11.30
CA GLY A 299 6.42 -15.21 -12.45
C GLY A 299 7.70 -14.51 -12.91
N THR A 300 7.95 -13.27 -12.50
CA THR A 300 9.09 -12.46 -12.98
C THR A 300 9.94 -11.94 -11.81
N ASP A 301 11.09 -12.57 -11.55
CA ASP A 301 12.21 -12.14 -10.69
C ASP A 301 11.86 -11.55 -9.30
N GLY A 302 10.94 -12.19 -8.59
CA GLY A 302 10.45 -11.70 -7.30
C GLY A 302 11.40 -11.87 -6.10
N MET A 303 12.30 -12.85 -6.08
CA MET A 303 13.14 -13.12 -4.90
C MET A 303 14.52 -12.47 -5.00
N LEU A 304 14.95 -11.84 -3.91
CA LEU A 304 16.33 -11.37 -3.78
C LEU A 304 17.31 -12.55 -3.88
N PRO A 305 18.41 -12.40 -4.62
CA PRO A 305 19.49 -13.38 -4.60
C PRO A 305 19.97 -13.63 -3.16
N ALA A 306 20.23 -14.88 -2.79
CA ALA A 306 20.60 -15.25 -1.42
C ALA A 306 21.77 -14.42 -0.86
N GLY A 307 22.78 -14.13 -1.70
CA GLY A 307 23.94 -13.31 -1.35
C GLY A 307 23.62 -11.83 -1.07
N LYS A 308 22.43 -11.33 -1.45
CA LYS A 308 21.98 -9.95 -1.20
C LYS A 308 21.03 -9.82 0.00
N LEU A 309 20.57 -10.93 0.60
CA LEU A 309 19.62 -10.89 1.72
C LEU A 309 20.16 -10.13 2.94
N PHE A 310 21.45 -10.28 3.24
CA PHE A 310 22.11 -9.59 4.36
C PHE A 310 23.00 -8.43 3.90
N SER A 311 22.79 -7.94 2.67
CA SER A 311 23.48 -6.74 2.19
C SER A 311 23.12 -5.51 3.03
N LYS A 312 24.03 -4.54 3.10
CA LYS A 312 23.80 -3.24 3.76
C LYS A 312 22.49 -2.60 3.26
N ASP A 313 22.22 -2.71 1.97
CA ASP A 313 21.05 -2.10 1.33
C ASP A 313 19.75 -2.78 1.78
N ASN A 314 19.70 -4.12 1.80
CA ASN A 314 18.48 -4.83 2.25
C ASN A 314 18.24 -4.63 3.75
N LEU A 315 19.29 -4.61 4.57
CA LEU A 315 19.18 -4.31 6.00
C LEU A 315 18.72 -2.86 6.25
N SER A 316 19.22 -1.90 5.47
CA SER A 316 18.76 -0.50 5.52
C SER A 316 17.29 -0.37 5.12
N LYS A 317 16.86 -1.05 4.04
CA LYS A 317 15.45 -1.16 3.65
C LYS A 317 14.59 -1.67 4.81
N MET A 318 14.98 -2.79 5.41
CA MET A 318 14.24 -3.37 6.54
C MET A 318 14.16 -2.43 7.74
N ALA A 319 15.28 -1.79 8.11
CA ALA A 319 15.29 -0.83 9.19
C ALA A 319 14.33 0.35 8.91
N GLY A 320 14.31 0.86 7.68
CA GLY A 320 13.37 1.89 7.23
C GLY A 320 11.92 1.45 7.35
N LEU A 321 11.57 0.26 6.82
CA LEU A 321 10.21 -0.29 6.88
C LEU A 321 9.71 -0.53 8.31
N LEU A 322 10.59 -1.02 9.19
CA LEU A 322 10.25 -1.22 10.60
C LEU A 322 10.10 0.12 11.35
N PHE A 323 10.82 1.16 10.95
CA PHE A 323 10.70 2.48 11.54
C PHE A 323 9.40 3.20 11.14
N ILE A 324 9.01 3.15 9.86
CA ILE A 324 7.72 3.68 9.38
C ILE A 324 6.52 2.87 9.90
N THR A 325 6.79 1.78 10.62
CA THR A 325 5.81 0.95 11.31
C THR A 325 6.01 1.09 12.83
N PRO A 326 5.49 2.15 13.46
CA PRO A 326 5.76 2.49 14.86
C PRO A 326 5.41 1.37 15.85
N ALA A 327 4.48 0.51 15.43
CA ALA A 327 4.15 -0.76 16.05
C ALA A 327 5.40 -1.60 16.39
N PHE A 328 6.39 -1.71 15.50
CA PHE A 328 7.60 -2.48 15.76
C PHE A 328 8.41 -1.94 16.96
N LEU A 329 8.64 -0.63 17.03
CA LEU A 329 9.34 0.00 18.16
C LEU A 329 8.62 -0.25 19.48
N ILE A 330 7.29 -0.30 19.44
CA ILE A 330 6.46 -0.61 20.59
C ILE A 330 6.54 -2.10 20.98
N THR A 331 6.66 -3.04 20.02
CA THR A 331 6.87 -4.47 20.35
C THR A 331 8.17 -4.74 21.10
N LEU A 332 9.25 -4.01 20.78
CA LEU A 332 10.52 -4.12 21.49
C LEU A 332 10.38 -3.72 22.97
N LEU A 333 9.48 -2.78 23.26
CA LEU A 333 9.15 -2.34 24.62
C LEU A 333 8.20 -3.33 25.34
N SER A 334 7.37 -4.08 24.61
CA SER A 334 6.33 -4.94 25.19
C SER A 334 6.81 -6.36 25.56
N LYS A 335 7.86 -6.88 24.90
CA LYS A 335 8.28 -8.30 24.98
C LYS A 335 8.69 -8.77 26.39
N ARG A 336 8.95 -7.86 27.33
CA ARG A 336 9.37 -8.17 28.71
C ARG A 336 8.25 -8.18 29.76
N LEU A 337 6.98 -7.98 29.39
CA LEU A 337 5.94 -7.60 30.38
C LEU A 337 4.71 -8.51 30.48
N SER A 338 4.60 -9.65 29.77
CA SER A 338 3.45 -10.54 30.02
C SER A 338 3.81 -12.03 30.05
N GLY A 339 3.85 -12.58 31.25
CA GLY A 339 3.55 -13.99 31.49
C GLY A 339 2.04 -14.17 31.38
N THR A 340 1.52 -14.39 30.18
CA THR A 340 0.08 -14.58 29.96
C THR A 340 -0.33 -15.99 30.38
N LYS A 341 -1.16 -16.10 31.43
CA LYS A 341 -1.74 -17.38 31.91
C LYS A 341 -3.06 -17.77 31.23
N ASN A 342 -3.69 -16.87 30.48
CA ASN A 342 -4.97 -17.11 29.80
C ASN A 342 -4.77 -17.72 28.39
N ASP A 343 -5.36 -18.90 28.15
CA ASP A 343 -5.21 -19.63 26.89
C ASP A 343 -5.78 -18.88 25.67
N ARG A 344 -6.90 -18.16 25.83
CA ARG A 344 -7.49 -17.36 24.73
C ARG A 344 -6.58 -16.23 24.29
N ASP A 345 -6.00 -15.56 25.27
CA ASP A 345 -5.04 -14.48 25.06
C ASP A 345 -3.77 -14.97 24.36
N ALA A 346 -3.28 -16.14 24.77
CA ALA A 346 -2.16 -16.79 24.11
C ALA A 346 -2.50 -17.19 22.67
N ALA A 347 -3.73 -17.66 22.42
CA ALA A 347 -4.19 -18.01 21.08
C ALA A 347 -4.26 -16.81 20.14
N ILE A 348 -4.82 -15.68 20.58
CA ILE A 348 -4.87 -14.44 19.80
C ILE A 348 -3.45 -13.95 19.49
N ARG A 349 -2.58 -13.92 20.50
CA ARG A 349 -1.19 -13.48 20.30
C ARG A 349 -0.45 -14.35 19.29
N ARG A 350 -0.62 -15.68 19.36
CA ARG A 350 -0.04 -16.63 18.41
C ARG A 350 -0.62 -16.44 17.00
N PHE A 351 -1.94 -16.24 16.88
CA PHE A 351 -2.59 -15.93 15.60
C PHE A 351 -1.97 -14.69 14.95
N LEU A 352 -1.77 -13.61 15.70
CA LEU A 352 -1.19 -12.37 15.19
C LEU A 352 0.30 -12.52 14.81
N TRP A 353 1.08 -13.30 15.56
CA TRP A 353 2.46 -13.63 15.17
C TRP A 353 2.52 -14.46 13.89
N ILE A 354 1.68 -15.49 13.78
CA ILE A 354 1.58 -16.33 12.58
C ILE A 354 1.10 -15.50 11.38
N ALA A 355 0.22 -14.52 11.60
CA ALA A 355 -0.18 -13.57 10.56
C ALA A 355 0.98 -12.65 10.15
N THR A 356 1.79 -12.17 11.10
CA THR A 356 2.89 -11.23 10.83
C THR A 356 4.05 -11.89 10.07
N GLY A 357 4.40 -13.14 10.42
CA GLY A 357 5.58 -13.84 9.90
C GLY A 357 5.69 -13.85 8.37
N PRO A 358 4.69 -14.39 7.63
CA PRO A 358 4.73 -14.47 6.17
C PRO A 358 4.93 -13.12 5.48
N PHE A 359 4.25 -12.05 5.94
CA PHE A 359 4.43 -10.72 5.36
C PHE A 359 5.80 -10.10 5.69
N LEU A 360 6.37 -10.37 6.86
CA LEU A 360 7.76 -9.99 7.16
C LEU A 360 8.75 -10.74 6.29
N PHE A 361 8.55 -12.05 6.09
CA PHE A 361 9.38 -12.84 5.18
C PHE A 361 9.28 -12.32 3.76
N HIS A 362 8.08 -11.99 3.27
CA HIS A 362 7.92 -11.32 1.98
C HIS A 362 8.73 -10.03 1.94
N ALA A 363 8.58 -9.14 2.93
CA ALA A 363 9.31 -7.87 2.92
C ALA A 363 10.85 -8.07 2.88
N PHE A 364 11.34 -9.10 3.58
CA PHE A 364 12.77 -9.42 3.67
C PHE A 364 13.34 -10.12 2.42
N LEU A 365 12.56 -11.05 1.84
CA LEU A 365 13.01 -11.96 0.76
C LEU A 365 12.70 -11.41 -0.63
N TRP A 366 11.68 -10.57 -0.77
CA TRP A 366 11.27 -10.06 -2.08
C TRP A 366 12.14 -8.89 -2.53
N ASN A 367 12.46 -8.86 -3.82
CA ASN A 367 13.13 -7.74 -4.44
C ASN A 367 12.11 -6.62 -4.70
N ALA A 368 12.50 -5.39 -4.39
CA ALA A 368 11.69 -4.22 -4.74
C ALA A 368 11.86 -3.99 -6.26
N ALA A 369 10.78 -4.12 -7.02
CA ALA A 369 10.82 -4.07 -8.48
C ALA A 369 11.21 -2.66 -8.98
N ILE A 370 10.69 -1.63 -8.33
CA ILE A 370 10.99 -0.22 -8.61
C ILE A 370 11.94 0.40 -7.58
N GLY A 371 12.32 -0.38 -6.57
CA GLY A 371 13.27 -0.01 -5.54
C GLY A 371 12.62 0.72 -4.36
N MET A 372 13.41 0.95 -3.32
CA MET A 372 13.01 1.76 -2.17
C MET A 372 13.46 3.21 -2.37
N PRO A 373 12.70 4.22 -1.92
CA PRO A 373 11.48 4.11 -1.10
C PRO A 373 10.19 3.88 -1.90
N ALA A 374 10.22 3.79 -3.23
CA ALA A 374 9.01 3.72 -4.06
C ALA A 374 8.08 2.54 -3.67
N ASP A 375 8.62 1.32 -3.49
CA ASP A 375 7.86 0.11 -3.11
C ASP A 375 7.43 0.03 -1.62
N TRP A 376 7.48 1.11 -0.86
CA TRP A 376 7.22 1.07 0.60
C TRP A 376 5.85 0.50 0.97
N ASP A 377 4.84 0.73 0.15
CA ASP A 377 3.44 0.37 0.36
C ASP A 377 3.20 -1.14 0.26
N LEU A 378 3.76 -1.79 -0.75
CA LEU A 378 3.76 -3.24 -0.92
C LEU A 378 4.52 -3.93 0.23
N PHE A 379 5.64 -3.34 0.63
CA PHE A 379 6.52 -3.92 1.65
C PHE A 379 6.04 -3.64 3.09
N THR A 380 5.02 -2.83 3.31
CA THR A 380 4.45 -2.54 4.65
C THR A 380 3.21 -3.38 4.99
N PHE A 381 2.83 -4.40 4.23
CA PHE A 381 1.68 -5.26 4.56
C PHE A 381 1.80 -5.93 5.94
N PHE A 382 3.02 -6.23 6.40
CA PHE A 382 3.25 -6.77 7.75
C PHE A 382 2.82 -5.80 8.87
N ALA A 383 2.74 -4.50 8.58
CA ALA A 383 2.35 -3.48 9.55
C ALA A 383 0.93 -3.71 10.08
N ILE A 384 0.04 -4.34 9.30
CA ILE A 384 -1.34 -4.61 9.72
C ILE A 384 -1.39 -5.59 10.90
N PRO A 385 -0.96 -6.87 10.74
CA PRO A 385 -0.98 -7.82 11.85
C PRO A 385 -0.07 -7.37 12.99
N LEU A 386 1.04 -6.68 12.70
CA LEU A 386 1.94 -6.15 13.72
C LEU A 386 1.30 -5.05 14.57
N SER A 387 0.57 -4.10 13.97
CA SER A 387 -0.17 -3.07 14.74
C SER A 387 -1.23 -3.68 15.65
N LEU A 388 -1.93 -4.72 15.19
CA LEU A 388 -2.89 -5.46 16.04
C LEU A 388 -2.19 -6.21 17.17
N LEU A 389 -1.04 -6.85 16.91
CA LEU A 389 -0.21 -7.49 17.94
C LEU A 389 0.28 -6.50 18.99
N VAL A 390 0.69 -5.32 18.56
CA VAL A 390 1.15 -4.24 19.44
C VAL A 390 0.03 -3.72 20.29
N TYR A 391 -1.12 -3.45 19.67
CA TYR A 391 -2.31 -3.04 20.39
C TYR A 391 -2.72 -4.11 21.42
N HIS A 392 -2.72 -5.39 21.04
CA HIS A 392 -2.97 -6.52 21.93
C HIS A 392 -2.04 -6.49 23.15
N ASP A 393 -0.73 -6.41 22.94
CA ASP A 393 0.24 -6.48 24.02
C ASP A 393 0.22 -5.19 24.88
N LEU A 394 0.08 -4.00 24.27
CA LEU A 394 0.02 -2.74 25.00
C LEU A 394 -1.25 -2.58 25.82
N SER A 395 -2.42 -3.02 25.32
CA SER A 395 -3.70 -2.90 26.02
C SER A 395 -3.67 -3.47 27.44
N ARG A 396 -2.72 -4.37 27.71
CA ARG A 396 -2.53 -5.07 28.99
C ARG A 396 -1.43 -4.51 29.87
N VAL A 397 -0.58 -3.62 29.35
CA VAL A 397 0.51 -3.02 30.14
C VAL A 397 0.01 -1.73 30.77
N GLN A 398 0.16 -1.64 32.09
CA GLN A 398 -0.09 -0.41 32.83
C GLN A 398 1.11 0.51 32.69
N ILE A 399 1.13 1.26 31.59
CA ILE A 399 2.04 2.39 31.38
C ILE A 399 1.40 3.63 32.01
N TYR A 400 2.18 4.50 32.64
CA TYR A 400 1.71 5.81 33.11
C TYR A 400 0.92 6.51 31.98
N SER A 401 -0.32 6.91 32.26
CA SER A 401 -1.23 7.52 31.29
C SER A 401 -0.59 8.70 30.56
N THR A 402 0.21 9.51 31.25
CA THR A 402 0.97 10.64 30.69
C THR A 402 2.02 10.20 29.67
N VAL A 403 2.76 9.11 29.94
CA VAL A 403 3.77 8.58 29.00
C VAL A 403 3.08 8.02 27.76
N ARG A 404 1.95 7.32 27.94
CA ARG A 404 1.15 6.80 26.83
C ARG A 404 0.57 7.93 25.97
N ALA A 405 0.08 9.00 26.60
CA ALA A 405 -0.49 10.17 25.93
C ALA A 405 0.55 10.99 25.15
N ALA A 406 1.81 11.02 25.59
CA ALA A 406 2.88 11.74 24.88
C ALA A 406 3.59 10.87 23.82
N VAL A 407 3.96 9.64 24.17
CA VAL A 407 4.80 8.79 23.31
C VAL A 407 4.02 8.21 22.14
N LEU A 408 2.76 7.78 22.32
CA LEU A 408 2.01 7.19 21.22
C LEU A 408 1.77 8.18 20.07
N PRO A 409 1.29 9.42 20.29
CA PRO A 409 1.13 10.38 19.19
C PRO A 409 2.46 10.72 18.50
N LEU A 410 3.56 10.84 19.25
CA LEU A 410 4.89 11.08 18.69
C LEU A 410 5.36 9.95 17.78
N LEU A 411 5.02 8.70 18.13
CA LEU A 411 5.40 7.55 17.33
C LEU A 411 4.42 7.30 16.18
N THR A 412 3.16 7.71 16.28
CA THR A 412 2.10 7.34 15.31
C THR A 412 1.64 8.54 14.47
N VAL A 413 0.89 9.46 15.09
CA VAL A 413 0.26 10.61 14.44
C VAL A 413 1.28 11.54 13.80
N LEU A 414 2.36 11.85 14.50
CA LEU A 414 3.35 12.80 14.00
C LEU A 414 4.02 12.30 12.70
N PRO A 415 4.60 11.08 12.66
CA PRO A 415 5.08 10.49 11.42
C PRO A 415 4.01 10.40 10.33
N ALA A 416 2.74 10.14 10.71
CA ALA A 416 1.64 10.10 9.75
C ALA A 416 1.38 11.45 9.08
N ILE A 417 1.33 12.53 9.86
CA ILE A 417 1.15 13.89 9.35
C ILE A 417 2.34 14.31 8.48
N LEU A 418 3.57 14.02 8.91
CA LEU A 418 4.78 14.31 8.13
C LEU A 418 4.76 13.61 6.78
N TRP A 419 4.42 12.31 6.77
CA TRP A 419 4.35 11.51 5.55
C TRP A 419 3.24 12.01 4.61
N LEU A 420 2.04 12.28 5.14
CA LEU A 420 0.94 12.89 4.37
C LEU A 420 1.31 14.26 3.80
N HIS A 421 2.00 15.09 4.58
CA HIS A 421 2.42 16.41 4.13
C HIS A 421 3.40 16.30 2.96
N TRP A 422 4.41 15.44 3.07
CA TRP A 422 5.37 15.19 1.97
C TRP A 422 4.67 14.69 0.69
N LEU A 423 3.68 13.80 0.84
CA LEU A 423 2.88 13.30 -0.28
C LEU A 423 1.92 14.36 -0.85
N ASN A 424 1.50 15.32 -0.05
CA ASN A 424 0.62 16.42 -0.46
C ASN A 424 1.36 17.55 -1.19
N GLU A 425 2.69 17.59 -1.11
CA GLU A 425 3.48 18.61 -1.80
C GLU A 425 3.31 18.53 -3.33
N THR A 426 3.24 19.70 -3.96
CA THR A 426 3.23 19.84 -5.43
C THR A 426 4.58 20.41 -5.85
N THR A 427 5.45 19.55 -6.37
CA THR A 427 6.79 19.91 -6.84
C THR A 427 6.77 20.36 -8.31
N PRO A 428 7.84 21.01 -8.82
CA PRO A 428 7.96 21.29 -10.26
C PRO A 428 7.81 20.04 -11.12
N ALA A 429 8.44 18.92 -10.74
CA ALA A 429 8.29 17.64 -11.41
C ALA A 429 6.83 17.12 -11.40
N THR A 430 6.12 17.29 -10.28
CA THR A 430 4.69 16.95 -10.20
C THR A 430 3.87 17.78 -11.19
N LEU A 431 4.15 19.08 -11.35
CA LEU A 431 3.44 19.94 -12.29
C LEU A 431 3.70 19.53 -13.74
N GLU A 432 4.95 19.24 -14.10
CA GLU A 432 5.33 18.77 -15.42
C GLU A 432 4.64 17.44 -15.75
N ASN A 433 4.59 16.52 -14.79
CA ASN A 433 3.92 15.24 -14.92
C ASN A 433 2.41 15.39 -15.10
N ARG A 434 1.77 16.36 -14.43
CA ARG A 434 0.35 16.69 -14.65
C ARG A 434 0.10 17.21 -16.06
N GLN A 435 1.00 18.03 -16.60
CA GLN A 435 0.90 18.50 -17.98
C GLN A 435 1.01 17.32 -18.96
N TYR A 436 1.95 16.41 -18.73
CA TYR A 436 2.08 15.20 -19.53
C TYR A 436 0.81 14.32 -19.46
N ILE A 437 0.23 14.09 -18.28
CA ILE A 437 -1.03 13.33 -18.15
C ILE A 437 -2.18 14.02 -18.90
N SER A 438 -2.23 15.35 -18.88
CA SER A 438 -3.20 16.11 -19.67
C SER A 438 -2.98 15.90 -21.18
N TYR A 439 -1.72 15.93 -21.64
CA TYR A 439 -1.35 15.62 -23.02
C TYR A 439 -1.79 14.20 -23.42
N VAL A 440 -1.52 13.19 -22.58
CA VAL A 440 -1.95 11.81 -22.82
C VAL A 440 -3.46 11.75 -23.01
N ARG A 441 -4.23 12.36 -22.12
CA ARG A 441 -5.69 12.33 -22.17
C ARG A 441 -6.27 13.03 -23.40
N THR A 442 -5.74 14.20 -23.74
CA THR A 442 -6.31 15.07 -24.78
C THR A 442 -5.80 14.76 -26.19
N THR A 443 -4.61 14.16 -26.31
CA THR A 443 -3.95 13.93 -27.61
C THR A 443 -3.71 12.45 -27.86
N VAL A 444 -3.11 11.74 -26.91
CA VAL A 444 -2.67 10.35 -27.12
C VAL A 444 -3.84 9.37 -27.12
N ILE A 445 -4.75 9.45 -26.14
CA ILE A 445 -5.90 8.54 -26.04
C ILE A 445 -6.81 8.62 -27.28
N PRO A 446 -7.22 9.81 -27.78
CA PRO A 446 -7.99 9.90 -29.01
C PRO A 446 -7.29 9.25 -30.20
N ALA A 447 -6.00 9.53 -30.39
CA ALA A 447 -5.22 8.93 -31.48
C ALA A 447 -5.15 7.39 -31.39
N LEU A 448 -4.99 6.84 -30.18
CA LEU A 448 -4.95 5.39 -29.96
C LEU A 448 -6.31 4.72 -30.20
N LYS A 449 -7.43 5.40 -29.92
CA LYS A 449 -8.78 4.87 -30.18
C LYS A 449 -9.08 4.77 -31.69
N GLU A 450 -8.47 5.64 -32.48
CA GLU A 450 -8.61 5.66 -33.94
C GLU A 450 -7.58 4.77 -34.66
N ASP A 451 -6.60 4.22 -33.93
CA ASP A 451 -5.55 3.41 -34.51
C ASP A 451 -6.07 2.05 -34.98
N ARG A 452 -6.23 1.93 -36.30
CA ARG A 452 -6.66 0.69 -36.98
C ARG A 452 -5.70 -0.47 -36.76
N ARG A 453 -4.43 -0.23 -36.45
CA ARG A 453 -3.48 -1.32 -36.16
C ARG A 453 -3.88 -2.04 -34.90
N LEU A 454 -4.38 -1.32 -33.89
CA LEU A 454 -4.75 -1.92 -32.61
C LEU A 454 -5.81 -3.01 -32.78
N SER A 455 -6.87 -2.74 -33.55
CA SER A 455 -7.95 -3.70 -33.79
C SER A 455 -7.53 -4.90 -34.65
N GLN A 456 -6.41 -4.79 -35.39
CA GLN A 456 -5.86 -5.88 -36.22
C GLN A 456 -4.94 -6.83 -35.43
N LEU A 457 -4.47 -6.42 -34.24
CA LEU A 457 -3.54 -7.22 -33.46
C LEU A 457 -4.25 -8.27 -32.60
N PRO A 458 -3.63 -9.43 -32.34
CA PRO A 458 -4.06 -10.33 -31.28
C PRO A 458 -4.07 -9.60 -29.93
N LEU A 459 -5.06 -9.90 -29.07
CA LEU A 459 -5.24 -9.25 -27.76
C LEU A 459 -3.95 -9.25 -26.89
N LYS A 460 -3.18 -10.35 -26.93
CA LYS A 460 -1.88 -10.47 -26.23
C LYS A 460 -0.88 -9.38 -26.68
N ARG A 461 -0.89 -9.01 -27.95
CA ARG A 461 0.01 -8.00 -28.54
C ARG A 461 -0.53 -6.58 -28.37
N GLN A 462 -1.85 -6.43 -28.38
CA GLN A 462 -2.51 -5.14 -28.18
C GLN A 462 -2.11 -4.44 -26.88
N LYS A 463 -2.02 -5.19 -25.77
CA LYS A 463 -1.57 -4.64 -24.47
C LYS A 463 -0.14 -4.11 -24.56
N MET A 464 0.79 -4.92 -25.05
CA MET A 464 2.20 -4.54 -25.20
C MET A 464 2.35 -3.34 -26.17
N TYR A 465 1.58 -3.34 -27.25
CA TYR A 465 1.52 -2.24 -28.20
C TYR A 465 1.15 -0.92 -27.51
N LEU A 466 0.07 -0.90 -26.72
CA LEU A 466 -0.29 0.30 -25.96
C LEU A 466 0.80 0.72 -24.97
N ARG A 467 1.44 -0.23 -24.25
CA ARG A 467 2.53 0.10 -23.31
C ARG A 467 3.69 0.79 -24.03
N LEU A 468 4.08 0.27 -25.19
CA LEU A 468 5.19 0.82 -25.97
C LEU A 468 4.83 2.14 -26.67
N ARG A 469 3.58 2.30 -27.12
CA ARG A 469 3.09 3.59 -27.62
C ARG A 469 3.10 4.66 -26.54
N LEU A 470 2.68 4.35 -25.32
CA LEU A 470 2.78 5.30 -24.20
C LEU A 470 4.24 5.63 -23.89
N PHE A 471 5.15 4.64 -23.89
CA PHE A 471 6.57 4.90 -23.73
C PHE A 471 7.13 5.84 -24.81
N GLU A 472 6.77 5.63 -26.08
CA GLU A 472 7.18 6.47 -27.20
C GLU A 472 6.68 7.91 -27.05
N GLU A 473 5.39 8.08 -26.73
CA GLU A 473 4.78 9.39 -26.52
C GLU A 473 5.42 10.13 -25.34
N LYS A 474 5.68 9.41 -24.23
CA LYS A 474 6.38 9.95 -23.06
C LYS A 474 7.78 10.40 -23.41
N ALA A 475 8.56 9.53 -24.05
CA ALA A 475 9.93 9.81 -24.43
C ALA A 475 10.00 11.02 -25.37
N GLY A 476 9.15 11.05 -26.40
CA GLY A 476 9.05 12.16 -27.34
C GLY A 476 8.64 13.47 -26.66
N TYR A 477 7.67 13.43 -25.73
CA TYR A 477 7.24 14.60 -24.97
C TYR A 477 8.40 15.20 -24.15
N ARG A 478 9.13 14.38 -23.39
CA ARG A 478 10.27 14.82 -22.57
C ARG A 478 11.41 15.36 -23.41
N MET A 479 11.79 14.66 -24.47
CA MET A 479 12.90 15.08 -25.32
C MET A 479 12.63 16.44 -25.99
N ARG A 480 11.38 16.74 -26.36
CA ARG A 480 11.00 18.07 -26.89
C ARG A 480 11.20 19.20 -25.90
N GLN A 481 11.12 18.93 -24.60
CA GLN A 481 11.33 19.92 -23.54
C GLN A 481 12.82 20.11 -23.22
N MET A 482 13.68 19.19 -23.63
CA MET A 482 15.12 19.26 -23.41
C MET A 482 15.82 20.13 -24.46
N PRO A 483 16.89 20.86 -24.11
CA PRO A 483 17.75 21.52 -25.08
C PRO A 483 18.29 20.52 -26.12
N ALA A 484 18.53 20.99 -27.34
CA ALA A 484 19.18 20.17 -28.37
C ALA A 484 20.59 19.77 -27.93
N SER A 485 20.90 18.48 -27.97
CA SER A 485 22.21 17.93 -27.62
C SER A 485 22.49 16.66 -28.43
N GLY A 486 23.76 16.28 -28.56
CA GLY A 486 24.14 15.02 -29.22
C GLY A 486 23.57 13.79 -28.51
N GLU A 487 23.45 13.82 -27.19
CA GLU A 487 22.81 12.75 -26.42
C GLU A 487 21.31 12.64 -26.68
N ARG A 488 20.62 13.78 -26.73
CA ARG A 488 19.19 13.85 -27.09
C ARG A 488 18.98 13.30 -28.51
N GLN A 489 19.77 13.74 -29.48
CA GLN A 489 19.65 13.28 -30.87
C GLN A 489 19.89 11.77 -30.99
N LYS A 490 20.85 11.23 -30.25
CA LYS A 490 21.08 9.77 -30.18
C LYS A 490 19.91 9.03 -29.54
N ALA A 491 19.30 9.59 -28.49
CA ALA A 491 18.10 9.02 -27.88
C ALA A 491 16.90 9.03 -28.85
N GLU A 492 16.69 10.11 -29.60
CA GLU A 492 15.65 10.21 -30.63
C GLU A 492 15.87 9.16 -31.75
N GLN A 493 17.11 8.98 -32.21
CA GLN A 493 17.45 7.95 -33.20
C GLN A 493 17.19 6.53 -32.68
N ASN A 494 17.62 6.23 -31.44
CA ASN A 494 17.37 4.95 -30.81
C ASN A 494 15.88 4.69 -30.61
N LEU A 495 15.11 5.71 -30.22
CA LEU A 495 13.66 5.59 -30.07
C LEU A 495 13.01 5.24 -31.41
N ALA A 496 13.33 5.99 -32.47
CA ALA A 496 12.78 5.75 -33.80
C ALA A 496 13.14 4.34 -34.31
N GLN A 497 14.40 3.93 -34.17
CA GLN A 497 14.85 2.60 -34.60
C GLN A 497 14.19 1.47 -33.80
N GLY A 498 14.12 1.60 -32.47
CA GLY A 498 13.46 0.63 -31.61
C GLY A 498 11.97 0.47 -31.94
N MET A 499 11.26 1.58 -32.14
CA MET A 499 9.84 1.56 -32.51
C MET A 499 9.61 1.02 -33.93
N GLN A 500 10.50 1.30 -34.89
CA GLN A 500 10.43 0.71 -36.23
C GLN A 500 10.58 -0.82 -36.18
N ILE A 501 11.56 -1.32 -35.43
CA ILE A 501 11.76 -2.77 -35.25
C ILE A 501 10.53 -3.39 -34.60
N PHE A 502 10.02 -2.79 -33.53
CA PHE A 502 8.81 -3.26 -32.86
C PHE A 502 7.61 -3.31 -33.82
N HIS A 503 7.34 -2.21 -34.54
CA HIS A 503 6.24 -2.14 -35.50
C HIS A 503 6.36 -3.17 -36.62
N SER A 504 7.57 -3.49 -37.09
CA SER A 504 7.78 -4.51 -38.12
C SER A 504 7.38 -5.92 -37.67
N GLY A 505 7.54 -6.24 -36.38
CA GLY A 505 7.20 -7.56 -35.83
C GLY A 505 5.72 -7.76 -35.48
N LEU A 506 4.92 -6.68 -35.46
CA LEU A 506 3.57 -6.70 -34.89
C LEU A 506 2.60 -7.68 -35.54
N LEU A 507 2.73 -7.90 -36.85
CA LEU A 507 1.86 -8.80 -37.63
C LEU A 507 2.55 -10.12 -38.01
N GLU A 508 3.78 -10.36 -37.52
CA GLU A 508 4.52 -11.58 -37.81
C GLU A 508 4.06 -12.77 -36.94
N SER A 509 4.65 -13.95 -37.12
CA SER A 509 4.41 -15.11 -36.23
C SER A 509 4.88 -14.81 -34.80
N ASP A 510 4.33 -15.52 -33.80
CA ASP A 510 4.67 -15.27 -32.39
C ASP A 510 6.17 -15.35 -32.10
N ALA A 511 6.86 -16.36 -32.65
CA ALA A 511 8.31 -16.52 -32.50
C ALA A 511 9.11 -15.36 -33.15
N ALA A 512 8.61 -14.80 -34.25
CA ALA A 512 9.25 -13.66 -34.90
C ALA A 512 8.98 -12.36 -34.14
N TYR A 513 7.75 -12.15 -33.67
CA TYR A 513 7.36 -11.04 -32.79
C TYR A 513 8.20 -11.01 -31.49
N GLU A 514 8.38 -12.14 -30.81
CA GLU A 514 9.19 -12.21 -29.59
C GLU A 514 10.67 -11.86 -29.85
N ARG A 515 11.24 -12.34 -30.95
CA ARG A 515 12.60 -11.93 -31.37
C ARG A 515 12.69 -10.43 -31.65
N LYS A 516 11.68 -9.85 -32.29
CA LYS A 516 11.61 -8.41 -32.58
C LYS A 516 11.46 -7.57 -31.32
N ILE A 517 10.75 -8.04 -30.29
CA ILE A 517 10.72 -7.38 -28.97
C ILE A 517 12.13 -7.32 -28.37
N ILE A 518 12.83 -8.46 -28.32
CA ILE A 518 14.20 -8.53 -27.77
C ILE A 518 15.15 -7.63 -28.56
N GLU A 519 14.99 -7.59 -29.88
CA GLU A 519 15.78 -6.70 -30.75
C GLU A 519 15.47 -5.22 -30.49
N ALA A 520 14.20 -4.84 -30.39
CA ALA A 520 13.77 -3.47 -30.09
C ALA A 520 14.28 -2.99 -28.72
N GLN A 521 14.28 -3.87 -27.71
CA GLN A 521 14.77 -3.56 -26.36
C GLN A 521 16.22 -3.06 -26.36
N LYS A 522 17.08 -3.52 -27.29
CA LYS A 522 18.47 -3.04 -27.42
C LYS A 522 18.57 -1.54 -27.69
N TYR A 523 17.53 -0.96 -28.32
CA TYR A 523 17.46 0.46 -28.65
C TYR A 523 16.61 1.23 -27.65
N LEU A 524 15.49 0.66 -27.18
CA LEU A 524 14.57 1.33 -26.25
C LEU A 524 15.12 1.42 -24.82
N PHE A 525 15.89 0.43 -24.36
CA PHE A 525 16.46 0.46 -23.01
C PHE A 525 17.46 1.60 -22.80
N PRO A 526 18.38 1.90 -23.74
CA PRO A 526 19.20 3.11 -23.68
C PRO A 526 18.40 4.42 -23.61
N VAL A 527 17.25 4.51 -24.30
CA VAL A 527 16.36 5.69 -24.23
C VAL A 527 15.78 5.82 -22.83
N TYR A 528 15.31 4.73 -22.24
CA TYR A 528 14.84 4.72 -20.86
C TYR A 528 15.93 5.19 -19.88
N GLN A 529 17.16 4.66 -20.00
CA GLN A 529 18.29 5.08 -19.17
C GLN A 529 18.68 6.54 -19.37
N PHE A 530 18.57 7.07 -20.59
CA PHE A 530 18.78 8.48 -20.87
C PHE A 530 17.76 9.35 -20.14
N LEU A 531 16.47 9.02 -20.26
CA LEU A 531 15.40 9.76 -19.59
C LEU A 531 15.51 9.69 -18.05
N GLN A 532 15.87 8.54 -17.49
CA GLN A 532 16.06 8.40 -16.04
C GLN A 532 17.19 9.29 -15.50
N ARG A 533 18.30 9.43 -16.25
CA ARG A 533 19.43 10.27 -15.84
C ARG A 533 19.10 11.77 -15.83
N GLN A 534 18.12 12.21 -16.61
CA GLN A 534 17.68 13.61 -16.63
C GLN A 534 16.72 13.95 -15.48
N ASN A 535 16.15 12.92 -14.82
CA ASN A 535 15.25 13.07 -13.68
C ASN A 535 15.99 13.04 -12.32
N GLN A 536 17.31 12.81 -12.32
CA GLN A 536 18.19 12.82 -11.14
C GLN A 536 18.94 14.15 -11.07
#